data_AF-A0A956MKW7-F1
#
_entry.id   AF-A0A956MKW7-F1
#
_cell.length_a   1.000
_cell.length_b   1.000
_cell.length_c   1.000
_cell.angle_alpha   90.00
_cell.angle_beta   90.00
_cell.angle_gamma   90.00
#
_symmetry.space_group_name_H-M   'P 1'
#
loop_
_entity.id
_entity.type
_entity.pdbx_description
1 polymer ?
#
loop_
_entity_poly.entity_id
_entity_poly.type
_entity_poly.pdbx_seq_one_letter_code
_entity_poly.pdbx_strand_id
1 'polypeptide(L)'
;MIASCSSPRLRRAPLLVATGLLAGGAVLPAPALAQRPRNAAPQVDTALYATLDWRLVGPFRGGRSVAVAGVAGQPRTYFFGGVGGGVWKTTD
;
A
#
# COMPACT_ATOMS: atom_id res chain seq x y z
N MET A 1 -0.10 -4.41 29.47
CA MET A 1 0.74 -3.22 29.70
C MET A 1 0.31 -2.18 28.69
N ILE A 2 -0.43 -1.18 29.16
CA ILE A 2 -1.11 -0.16 28.35
C ILE A 2 -0.21 1.06 28.37
N ALA A 3 0.24 1.52 27.20
CA ALA A 3 0.82 2.85 27.03
C ALA A 3 0.11 3.47 25.82
N SER A 4 -1.13 3.89 25.99
CA SER A 4 -1.50 5.25 26.42
C SER A 4 -0.74 6.30 25.60
N CYS A 5 -1.29 6.56 24.41
CA CYS A 5 -0.94 7.67 23.55
C CYS A 5 -1.28 8.98 24.27
N SER A 6 -0.30 9.67 24.87
CA SER A 6 -0.49 10.98 25.50
C SER A 6 0.04 12.09 24.60
N SER A 7 -0.83 12.66 23.78
CA SER A 7 -0.55 13.90 23.05
C SER A 7 -0.38 15.08 24.02
N PRO A 8 0.70 15.87 23.96
CA PRO A 8 0.72 17.18 24.60
C PRO A 8 -0.07 18.17 23.74
N ARG A 9 -1.29 18.49 24.18
CA ARG A 9 -2.08 19.61 23.68
C ARG A 9 -1.45 20.91 24.17
N LEU A 10 -0.68 21.59 23.32
CA LEU A 10 -0.25 22.97 23.57
C LEU A 10 -1.20 23.95 22.89
N ARG A 11 -1.79 24.77 23.76
CA ARG A 11 -2.92 25.67 23.55
C ARG A 11 -2.51 26.83 22.65
N ARG A 12 -3.30 27.09 21.60
CA ARG A 12 -3.24 28.36 20.86
C ARG A 12 -4.56 29.09 21.11
N ALA A 13 -4.47 30.22 21.81
CA ALA A 13 -5.58 31.12 22.09
C ALA A 13 -6.12 31.71 20.78
N PRO A 14 -7.44 31.75 20.54
CA PRO A 14 -7.99 32.55 19.46
C PRO A 14 -8.07 34.00 19.93
N LEU A 15 -7.13 34.82 19.48
CA LEU A 15 -7.21 36.27 19.65
C LEU A 15 -8.23 36.82 18.64
N LEU A 16 -9.30 37.38 19.18
CA LEU A 16 -10.16 38.43 18.63
C LEU A 16 -10.77 38.22 17.23
N VAL A 17 -12.07 37.88 17.28
CA VAL A 17 -13.03 38.16 16.21
C VAL A 17 -13.06 39.67 15.98
N ALA A 18 -12.68 40.11 14.78
CA ALA A 18 -12.99 41.44 14.28
C ALA A 18 -13.85 41.28 13.03
N THR A 19 -15.17 41.37 13.24
CA THR A 19 -16.15 41.51 12.16
C THR A 19 -15.95 42.85 11.47
N GLY A 20 -15.39 42.80 10.26
CA GLY A 20 -15.34 43.91 9.31
C GLY A 20 -16.05 43.52 8.03
N LEU A 21 -17.37 43.69 8.01
CA LEU A 21 -18.17 43.72 6.80
C LEU A 21 -17.80 45.01 6.05
N LEU A 22 -17.44 44.93 4.76
CA LEU A 22 -17.93 45.80 3.68
C LEU A 22 -17.08 45.72 2.40
N ALA A 23 -17.81 45.72 1.28
CA ALA A 23 -17.42 46.16 -0.05
C ALA A 23 -16.65 45.19 -0.97
N GLY A 24 -17.43 44.45 -1.77
CA GLY A 24 -17.42 44.65 -3.23
C GLY A 24 -16.13 44.31 -3.97
N GLY A 25 -15.89 43.03 -4.20
CA GLY A 25 -14.99 42.55 -5.24
C GLY A 25 -15.30 41.09 -5.49
N ALA A 26 -15.84 40.76 -6.66
CA ALA A 26 -16.02 39.37 -7.06
C ALA A 26 -14.63 38.74 -7.24
N VAL A 27 -14.08 38.20 -6.16
CA VAL A 27 -12.94 37.29 -6.21
C VAL A 27 -13.46 36.03 -6.88
N LEU A 28 -13.22 35.91 -8.18
CA LEU A 28 -13.40 34.66 -8.90
C LEU A 28 -12.52 33.61 -8.21
N PRO A 29 -13.07 32.51 -7.66
CA PRO A 29 -12.23 31.45 -7.15
C PRO A 29 -11.52 30.81 -8.34
N ALA A 30 -10.20 30.89 -8.38
CA ALA A 30 -9.36 30.30 -9.42
C ALA A 30 -8.78 28.91 -9.04
N PRO A 31 -9.56 27.87 -8.67
CA PRO A 31 -9.05 26.49 -8.70
C PRO A 31 -9.57 25.66 -9.89
N ALA A 32 -10.33 26.25 -10.82
CA ALA A 32 -10.93 25.46 -11.92
C ALA A 32 -9.90 24.92 -12.94
N LEU A 33 -8.74 25.57 -13.09
CA LEU A 33 -7.67 25.08 -13.98
C LEU A 33 -6.68 24.14 -13.29
N ALA A 34 -6.55 24.21 -11.97
CA ALA A 34 -5.67 23.33 -11.19
C ALA A 34 -6.22 21.90 -11.07
N GLN A 35 -7.54 21.74 -11.22
CA GLN A 35 -8.24 20.46 -11.22
C GLN A 35 -8.69 20.05 -12.61
N ARG A 36 -7.89 20.30 -13.66
CA ARG A 36 -8.14 19.63 -14.93
C ARG A 36 -8.14 18.11 -14.65
N PRO A 37 -9.20 17.37 -15.03
CA PRO A 37 -9.18 15.94 -14.90
C PRO A 37 -7.96 15.45 -15.67
N ARG A 38 -7.02 14.83 -14.94
CA ARG A 38 -5.90 14.15 -15.55
C ARG A 38 -6.53 13.16 -16.53
N ASN A 39 -6.26 13.30 -17.83
CA ASN A 39 -6.76 12.35 -18.83
C ASN A 39 -6.59 10.94 -18.27
N ALA A 40 -7.69 10.22 -18.13
CA ALA A 40 -7.66 8.86 -17.62
C ALA A 40 -6.64 8.09 -18.47
N ALA A 41 -5.70 7.42 -17.80
CA ALA A 41 -4.76 6.56 -18.53
C ALA A 41 -5.58 5.57 -19.37
N PRO A 42 -5.20 5.32 -20.64
CA PRO A 42 -5.85 4.31 -21.46
C PRO A 42 -5.99 3.02 -20.66
N GLN A 43 -7.21 2.55 -20.49
CA GLN A 43 -7.47 1.28 -19.82
C GLN A 43 -7.14 0.18 -20.81
N VAL A 44 -6.10 -0.61 -20.53
CA VAL A 44 -5.79 -1.80 -21.30
C VAL A 44 -6.75 -2.90 -20.87
N ASP A 45 -7.42 -3.53 -21.83
CA ASP A 45 -8.28 -4.67 -21.56
C ASP A 45 -7.45 -5.83 -21.00
N THR A 46 -7.75 -6.24 -19.76
CA THR A 46 -7.05 -7.34 -19.09
C THR A 46 -7.32 -8.68 -19.75
N ALA A 47 -8.38 -8.81 -20.56
CA ALA A 47 -8.66 -10.00 -21.35
C ALA A 47 -7.52 -10.35 -22.32
N LEU A 48 -6.73 -9.35 -22.75
CA LEU A 48 -5.55 -9.56 -23.59
C LEU A 48 -4.44 -10.38 -22.90
N TYR A 49 -4.45 -10.43 -21.56
CA TYR A 49 -3.48 -11.17 -20.77
C TYR A 49 -4.01 -12.53 -20.28
N ALA A 50 -5.27 -12.87 -20.56
CA ALA A 50 -5.92 -14.06 -20.02
C ALA A 50 -5.28 -15.38 -20.49
N THR A 51 -4.61 -15.36 -21.63
CA THR A 51 -3.92 -16.53 -22.21
C THR A 51 -2.42 -16.55 -21.92
N LEU A 52 -1.91 -15.63 -21.09
CA LEU A 52 -0.50 -15.60 -20.73
C LEU A 52 -0.23 -16.54 -19.56
N ASP A 53 0.66 -17.50 -19.77
CA ASP A 53 1.14 -18.40 -18.74
C ASP A 53 2.47 -17.91 -18.15
N TRP A 54 2.53 -17.90 -16.82
CA TRP A 54 3.75 -17.60 -16.08
C TRP A 54 4.50 -18.88 -15.78
N ARG A 55 5.80 -18.90 -16.08
CA ARG A 55 6.70 -19.98 -15.69
C ARG A 55 7.93 -19.45 -14.98
N LEU A 56 8.49 -20.26 -14.09
CA LEU A 56 9.79 -20.00 -13.51
C LEU A 56 10.87 -20.22 -14.57
N VAL A 57 11.80 -19.26 -14.71
CA VAL A 57 12.91 -19.33 -15.68
C VAL A 57 14.15 -20.02 -15.07
N GLY A 58 14.19 -20.20 -13.75
CA GLY A 58 15.21 -20.93 -12.97
C GLY A 58 15.89 -20.03 -11.91
N PRO A 59 16.93 -20.52 -11.20
CA PRO A 59 16.94 -21.77 -10.43
C PRO A 59 15.76 -21.81 -9.43
N PHE A 60 15.06 -22.95 -9.34
CA PHE A 60 13.81 -23.05 -8.58
C PHE A 60 13.96 -22.91 -7.07
N ARG A 61 15.19 -23.09 -6.58
CA ARG A 61 15.56 -22.93 -5.18
C ARG A 61 16.92 -22.23 -5.15
N GLY A 62 16.97 -21.10 -4.46
CA GLY A 62 18.16 -20.28 -4.34
C GLY A 62 17.94 -19.16 -3.32
N GLY A 63 19.03 -18.58 -2.83
CA GLY A 63 19.00 -17.54 -1.81
C GLY A 63 18.99 -18.07 -0.37
N ARG A 64 18.82 -17.16 0.60
CA ARG A 64 18.89 -17.46 2.04
C ARG A 64 17.53 -17.95 2.56
N SER A 65 17.54 -19.11 3.22
CA SER A 65 16.42 -19.59 4.03
C SER A 65 16.49 -19.01 5.44
N VAL A 66 15.35 -18.57 5.98
CA VAL A 66 15.24 -18.03 7.36
C VAL A 66 14.52 -19.00 8.28
N ALA A 67 13.60 -19.80 7.74
CA ALA A 67 12.76 -20.69 8.53
C ALA A 67 12.48 -22.00 7.78
N VAL A 68 12.35 -23.08 8.54
CA VAL A 68 11.98 -24.41 8.04
C VAL A 68 11.03 -25.06 9.05
N ALA A 69 9.98 -25.73 8.59
CA ALA A 69 9.02 -26.42 9.44
C ALA A 69 8.56 -27.74 8.80
N GLY A 70 8.50 -28.81 9.59
CA GLY A 70 7.90 -30.08 9.20
C GLY A 70 6.48 -30.24 9.75
N VAL A 71 5.71 -31.19 9.20
CA VAL A 71 4.38 -31.52 9.70
C VAL A 71 4.40 -32.87 10.43
N ALA A 72 3.96 -32.88 11.68
CA ALA A 72 3.88 -34.10 12.48
C ALA A 72 2.94 -35.12 11.79
N GLY A 73 3.40 -36.37 11.68
CA GLY A 73 2.68 -37.44 10.98
C GLY A 73 2.81 -37.43 9.45
N GLN A 74 3.50 -36.45 8.85
CA GLN A 74 3.71 -36.36 7.40
C GLN A 74 5.20 -36.22 7.07
N PRO A 75 5.97 -37.32 7.03
CA PRO A 75 7.43 -37.29 6.91
C PRO A 75 7.96 -36.78 5.56
N ARG A 76 7.09 -36.49 4.59
CA ARG A 76 7.46 -35.92 3.28
C ARG A 76 6.96 -34.48 3.09
N THR A 77 6.27 -33.91 4.09
CA THR A 77 5.71 -32.56 4.02
C THR A 77 6.53 -31.59 4.87
N TYR A 78 7.19 -30.66 4.19
CA TYR A 78 8.00 -29.62 4.80
C TYR A 78 7.72 -28.28 4.13
N PHE A 79 7.88 -27.22 4.91
CA PHE A 79 7.79 -25.84 4.47
C PHE A 79 9.13 -25.14 4.68
N PHE A 80 9.55 -24.28 3.75
CA PHE A 80 10.68 -23.39 3.95
C PHE A 80 10.33 -21.95 3.57
N GLY A 81 10.90 -20.99 4.30
CA GLY A 81 10.73 -19.55 4.07
C GLY A 81 12.01 -18.92 3.56
N GLY A 82 11.95 -18.33 2.36
CA GLY A 82 13.05 -17.58 1.75
C GLY A 82 12.95 -16.07 2.01
N VAL A 83 14.08 -15.38 2.12
CA VAL A 83 14.09 -13.91 2.19
C VAL A 83 13.59 -13.33 0.86
N GLY A 84 12.46 -12.63 0.87
CA GLY A 84 11.87 -12.05 -0.34
C GLY A 84 11.29 -13.06 -1.35
N GLY A 85 11.49 -14.36 -1.13
CA GLY A 85 10.98 -15.46 -1.97
C GLY A 85 9.71 -16.12 -1.44
N GLY A 86 9.18 -15.69 -0.30
CA GLY A 86 7.96 -16.23 0.31
C GLY A 86 8.13 -17.60 0.96
N VAL A 87 7.03 -18.35 1.05
CA VAL A 87 6.95 -19.66 1.69
C VAL A 87 6.66 -20.73 0.64
N TRP A 88 7.37 -21.85 0.73
CA TRP A 88 7.31 -22.97 -0.21
C TRP A 88 6.99 -24.26 0.52
N LYS A 89 6.26 -25.17 -0.14
CA LYS A 89 5.90 -26.51 0.38
C LYS A 89 6.53 -27.59 -0.50
N THR A 90 6.95 -28.70 0.09
CA THR A 90 7.35 -29.91 -0.66
C THR A 90 6.15 -30.57 -1.34
N THR A 91 6.41 -31.23 -2.47
CA THR A 91 5.38 -31.89 -3.31
C THR A 91 5.79 -33.31 -3.70
N ASP A 92 6.64 -33.95 -2.89
CA ASP A 92 7.10 -35.33 -3.10
C ASP A 92 5.96 -36.34 -2.94
#